data_AF-A0A940ATS0-F1
#
_entry.id   AF-A0A940ATS0-F1
#
_cell.length_a   1.000
_cell.length_b   1.000
_cell.length_c   1.000
_cell.angle_alpha   90.00
_cell.angle_beta   90.00
_cell.angle_gamma   90.00
#
_symmetry.space_group_name_H-M   'P 1'
#
loop_
_entity.id
_entity.type
_entity.pdbx_description
1 polymer ?
#
loop_
_entity_poly.entity_id
_entity_poly.type
_entity_poly.pdbx_seq_one_letter_code
_entity_poly.pdbx_strand_id
1 'polypeptide(L)'
;MDARIRKIVVFVAVAAVAFVAAVAILRHVDDGAPTTSEGDSDRVPVAPASGEGKIRTVDRGEASAEKNPDTDSEMAVSDLSGDAERGRKTDGALQEEEEEKKVAAFDSLTDKWMKKSGGEVTMKDMDDFVAAFKSVPKARKDECLHRALNLVSDDHVLLLAGILFDKSIDKEYLELVFNDILNRDEEVKKLILPKIFKDKDHPCWADTAWILDVTGELPKKENNQ
;
A
#
# COMPACT_ATOMS: atom_id res chain seq x y z
N MET A 1 32.15 -22.21 32.46
CA MET A 1 31.76 -21.19 31.45
C MET A 1 30.34 -21.46 30.99
N ASP A 2 29.45 -20.58 31.42
CA ASP A 2 27.99 -20.66 31.31
C ASP A 2 27.51 -20.71 29.85
N ALA A 3 26.46 -21.48 29.57
CA ALA A 3 25.91 -21.63 28.21
C ALA A 3 25.40 -20.30 27.62
N ARG A 4 25.02 -19.36 28.49
CA ARG A 4 24.60 -18.00 28.11
C ARG A 4 25.78 -17.15 27.62
N ILE A 5 26.96 -17.33 28.20
CA ILE A 5 28.17 -16.58 27.85
C ILE A 5 28.67 -17.00 26.46
N ARG A 6 28.59 -18.30 26.13
CA ARG A 6 28.96 -18.79 24.78
C ARG A 6 28.04 -18.24 23.69
N LYS A 7 26.73 -18.12 23.95
CA LYS A 7 25.78 -17.53 23.00
C LYS A 7 26.08 -16.05 22.76
N ILE A 8 26.36 -15.28 23.80
CA ILE A 8 26.70 -13.86 23.67
C ILE A 8 28.00 -13.66 22.88
N VAL A 9 29.04 -14.47 23.15
CA VAL A 9 30.31 -14.38 22.42
C VAL A 9 30.14 -14.74 20.94
N VAL A 10 29.33 -15.75 20.61
CA VAL A 10 29.04 -16.12 19.21
C VAL A 10 28.24 -15.02 18.50
N PHE A 11 27.24 -14.44 19.15
CA PHE A 11 26.45 -13.34 18.55
C PHE A 11 27.29 -12.09 18.28
N VAL A 12 28.19 -11.72 19.20
CA VAL A 12 29.10 -10.58 19.01
C VAL A 12 30.10 -10.84 17.88
N ALA A 13 30.61 -12.06 17.76
CA ALA A 13 31.52 -12.43 16.68
C ALA A 13 30.85 -12.38 15.29
N VAL A 14 29.60 -12.86 15.18
CA VAL A 14 28.84 -12.81 13.91
C VAL A 14 28.49 -11.37 13.52
N ALA A 15 28.09 -10.54 14.47
CA ALA A 15 27.79 -9.13 14.21
C ALA A 15 29.02 -8.35 13.73
N ALA A 16 30.21 -8.62 14.29
CA ALA A 16 31.46 -7.99 13.87
C ALA A 16 31.85 -8.36 12.43
N VAL A 17 31.67 -9.62 12.02
CA VAL A 17 31.97 -10.06 10.64
C VAL A 17 31.00 -9.44 9.63
N ALA A 18 29.71 -9.37 9.96
CA ALA A 18 28.72 -8.72 9.10
C ALA A 18 28.99 -7.22 8.93
N PHE A 19 29.43 -6.54 10.00
CA PHE A 19 29.78 -5.12 9.95
C PHE A 19 31.00 -4.85 9.07
N VAL A 20 32.05 -5.69 9.15
CA VAL A 20 33.24 -5.55 8.30
C VAL A 20 32.90 -5.81 6.82
N ALA A 21 32.03 -6.78 6.52
CA ALA A 21 31.58 -7.03 5.15
C ALA A 21 30.77 -5.86 4.58
N ALA A 22 29.87 -5.27 5.37
CA ALA A 22 29.09 -4.10 4.94
C ALA A 22 29.97 -2.88 4.66
N VAL A 23 30.99 -2.63 5.48
CA VAL A 23 31.94 -1.53 5.27
C VAL A 23 32.83 -1.75 4.03
N ALA A 24 33.18 -3.01 3.70
CA ALA A 24 33.94 -3.33 2.50
C ALA A 24 33.12 -3.12 1.21
N ILE A 25 31.81 -3.43 1.23
CA ILE A 25 30.91 -3.20 0.08
C ILE A 25 30.72 -1.71 -0.15
N LEU A 26 30.52 -0.91 0.91
CA LEU A 26 30.36 0.54 0.77
C LEU A 26 31.60 1.24 0.19
N ARG A 27 32.81 0.72 0.45
CA ARG A 27 34.06 1.29 -0.10
C ARG A 27 34.33 0.94 -1.56
N HIS A 28 33.60 -0.01 -2.15
CA HIS A 28 33.81 -0.43 -3.54
C HIS A 28 32.84 0.21 -4.55
N VAL A 29 31.89 1.05 -4.09
CA VAL A 29 30.84 1.63 -4.94
C VAL A 29 31.18 3.04 -5.46
N ASP A 30 32.34 3.61 -5.11
CA ASP A 30 32.71 5.00 -5.48
C ASP A 30 33.55 5.18 -6.77
N ASP A 31 33.87 4.13 -7.54
CA ASP A 31 34.76 4.24 -8.72
C ASP A 31 34.02 4.21 -10.08
N GLY A 32 32.91 4.92 -10.22
CA GLY A 32 32.06 4.81 -11.41
C GLY A 32 31.41 6.10 -11.93
N ALA A 33 32.19 7.17 -12.16
CA ALA A 33 31.72 8.32 -12.94
C ALA A 33 32.18 8.24 -14.41
N PRO A 34 31.31 8.52 -15.38
CA PRO A 34 31.73 9.12 -16.64
C PRO A 34 31.10 10.51 -16.85
N THR A 35 31.98 11.44 -17.16
CA THR A 35 31.74 12.82 -17.61
C THR A 35 31.34 12.90 -19.10
N THR A 36 30.95 14.11 -19.53
CA THR A 36 30.74 14.65 -20.91
C THR A 36 29.29 14.57 -21.42
N SER A 37 28.70 15.57 -22.08
CA SER A 37 29.21 16.76 -22.78
C SER A 37 28.13 17.84 -22.88
N GLU A 38 28.54 19.10 -22.82
CA GLU A 38 27.78 20.28 -23.26
C GLU A 38 27.42 20.21 -24.76
N GLY A 39 26.33 20.90 -25.12
CA GLY A 39 25.87 21.10 -26.50
C GLY A 39 24.73 22.14 -26.53
N ASP A 40 25.11 23.41 -26.56
CA ASP A 40 24.30 24.63 -26.70
C ASP A 40 23.80 24.81 -28.15
N SER A 41 22.54 25.26 -28.34
CA SER A 41 22.19 26.41 -29.20
C SER A 41 20.66 26.60 -29.37
N ASP A 42 20.22 27.79 -28.99
CA ASP A 42 19.30 28.71 -29.70
C ASP A 42 17.76 28.52 -29.73
N ARG A 43 17.12 29.26 -28.80
CA ARG A 43 16.30 30.49 -29.02
C ARG A 43 14.87 30.45 -29.65
N VAL A 44 13.90 30.71 -28.74
CA VAL A 44 12.74 31.68 -28.71
C VAL A 44 11.39 31.39 -29.44
N PRO A 45 10.26 32.06 -29.06
CA PRO A 45 9.02 31.37 -28.63
C PRO A 45 7.72 31.85 -29.35
N VAL A 46 6.63 31.10 -29.35
CA VAL A 46 5.28 31.66 -29.66
C VAL A 46 4.19 30.85 -28.93
N ALA A 47 3.29 31.56 -28.24
CA ALA A 47 2.07 31.04 -27.61
C ALA A 47 0.83 31.21 -28.55
N PRO A 48 -0.44 31.08 -28.09
CA PRO A 48 -1.35 29.94 -28.35
C PRO A 48 -2.61 30.30 -29.19
N ALA A 49 -3.35 29.30 -29.71
CA ALA A 49 -4.78 29.36 -30.11
C ALA A 49 -5.25 27.93 -30.49
N SER A 50 -6.31 27.36 -29.88
CA SER A 50 -7.74 27.56 -30.14
C SER A 50 -8.19 27.20 -31.56
N GLY A 51 -9.15 26.25 -31.69
CA GLY A 51 -9.85 25.99 -32.96
C GLY A 51 -10.57 24.65 -33.07
N GLU A 52 -11.89 24.69 -33.03
CA GLU A 52 -12.87 23.61 -33.22
C GLU A 52 -12.94 23.04 -34.66
N GLY A 53 -13.56 21.86 -34.80
CA GLY A 53 -14.16 21.35 -36.06
C GLY A 53 -14.02 19.82 -36.20
N LYS A 54 -15.00 18.97 -35.85
CA LYS A 54 -16.37 18.74 -36.38
C LYS A 54 -16.43 17.94 -37.71
N ILE A 55 -16.87 16.68 -37.58
CA ILE A 55 -17.63 15.79 -38.49
C ILE A 55 -16.90 15.12 -39.67
N ARG A 56 -16.96 13.77 -39.72
CA ARG A 56 -17.71 13.00 -40.75
C ARG A 56 -17.90 11.52 -40.40
N THR A 57 -19.18 11.17 -40.28
CA THR A 57 -19.81 9.86 -40.41
C THR A 57 -19.62 9.25 -41.80
N VAL A 58 -19.43 7.93 -41.88
CA VAL A 58 -19.89 7.10 -43.02
C VAL A 58 -20.43 5.78 -42.48
N ASP A 59 -21.74 5.63 -42.64
CA ASP A 59 -22.56 4.43 -42.53
C ASP A 59 -22.38 3.57 -43.80
N ARG A 60 -22.28 2.23 -43.70
CA ARG A 60 -22.76 1.30 -44.74
C ARG A 60 -22.70 -0.18 -44.34
N GLY A 61 -23.86 -0.85 -44.39
CA GLY A 61 -23.95 -2.20 -44.98
C GLY A 61 -24.69 -3.26 -44.17
N GLU A 62 -25.96 -3.45 -44.51
CA GLU A 62 -26.88 -4.50 -44.04
C GLU A 62 -26.54 -5.93 -44.47
N ALA A 63 -26.91 -6.87 -43.59
CA ALA A 63 -27.63 -8.15 -43.78
C ALA A 63 -27.34 -9.09 -44.97
N SER A 64 -27.08 -10.37 -44.67
CA SER A 64 -28.06 -11.46 -44.93
C SER A 64 -27.60 -12.86 -44.50
N ALA A 65 -28.60 -13.63 -44.04
CA ALA A 65 -28.87 -15.06 -44.23
C ALA A 65 -28.07 -16.15 -43.47
N GLU A 66 -28.77 -16.73 -42.48
CA GLU A 66 -29.24 -18.14 -42.44
C GLU A 66 -28.25 -19.30 -42.70
N LYS A 67 -28.18 -20.23 -41.74
CA LYS A 67 -28.59 -21.66 -41.88
C LYS A 67 -27.82 -22.60 -40.92
N ASN A 68 -28.53 -23.15 -39.93
CA ASN A 68 -28.15 -24.40 -39.24
C ASN A 68 -28.36 -25.60 -40.19
N PRO A 69 -27.63 -26.71 -40.01
CA PRO A 69 -28.23 -27.82 -39.26
C PRO A 69 -27.26 -28.66 -38.42
N ASP A 70 -27.89 -29.46 -37.57
CA ASP A 70 -27.40 -30.46 -36.63
C ASP A 70 -26.29 -31.39 -37.14
N THR A 71 -25.43 -31.84 -36.22
CA THR A 71 -24.71 -33.11 -36.36
C THR A 71 -24.53 -33.76 -34.98
N ASP A 72 -25.41 -34.70 -34.67
CA ASP A 72 -25.18 -35.78 -33.71
C ASP A 72 -24.10 -36.73 -34.26
N SER A 73 -23.13 -37.13 -33.42
CA SER A 73 -22.53 -38.47 -33.39
C SER A 73 -21.56 -38.62 -32.23
N GLU A 74 -22.04 -39.35 -31.22
CA GLU A 74 -21.44 -40.45 -30.48
C GLU A 74 -19.91 -40.56 -30.24
N MET A 75 -19.63 -40.72 -28.94
CA MET A 75 -18.67 -41.62 -28.29
C MET A 75 -17.17 -41.55 -28.63
N ALA A 76 -16.42 -41.05 -27.65
CA ALA A 76 -15.17 -41.68 -27.25
C ALA A 76 -15.12 -41.78 -25.72
N VAL A 77 -15.33 -43.01 -25.24
CA VAL A 77 -14.91 -43.45 -23.90
C VAL A 77 -13.42 -43.21 -23.73
N SER A 78 -13.01 -42.57 -22.64
CA SER A 78 -11.63 -42.60 -22.19
C SER A 78 -11.61 -42.97 -20.71
N ASP A 79 -11.00 -44.13 -20.50
CA ASP A 79 -10.68 -44.78 -19.25
C ASP A 79 -9.92 -43.87 -18.27
N LEU A 80 -10.39 -43.91 -17.03
CA LEU A 80 -9.62 -44.09 -15.80
C LEU A 80 -8.15 -43.65 -15.83
N SER A 81 -7.87 -42.42 -15.38
CA SER A 81 -6.77 -42.09 -14.45
C SER A 81 -6.85 -40.63 -14.05
N GLY A 82 -7.41 -40.33 -12.88
CA GLY A 82 -7.54 -38.96 -12.39
C GLY A 82 -7.90 -38.82 -10.91
N ASP A 83 -7.60 -39.81 -10.07
CA ASP A 83 -7.86 -39.75 -8.62
C ASP A 83 -6.74 -39.03 -7.83
N ALA A 84 -6.16 -37.98 -8.41
CA ALA A 84 -5.15 -37.13 -7.77
C ALA A 84 -5.48 -35.63 -7.83
N GLU A 85 -6.48 -35.20 -8.61
CA GLU A 85 -6.88 -33.78 -8.69
C GLU A 85 -7.96 -33.36 -7.68
N ARG A 86 -8.68 -34.30 -7.07
CA ARG A 86 -9.85 -33.96 -6.23
C ARG A 86 -9.47 -33.42 -4.85
N GLY A 87 -8.29 -33.75 -4.32
CA GLY A 87 -7.79 -33.20 -3.05
C GLY A 87 -7.13 -31.81 -3.17
N ARG A 88 -6.61 -31.44 -4.35
CA ARG A 88 -5.93 -30.15 -4.54
C ARG A 88 -6.90 -28.99 -4.82
N LYS A 89 -8.06 -29.30 -5.43
CA LYS A 89 -9.13 -28.32 -5.70
C LYS A 89 -9.92 -27.96 -4.43
N THR A 90 -10.04 -28.86 -3.46
CA THR A 90 -10.72 -28.58 -2.18
C THR A 90 -9.90 -27.65 -1.30
N ASP A 91 -8.60 -27.86 -1.19
CA ASP A 91 -7.75 -27.05 -0.30
C ASP A 91 -7.59 -25.61 -0.84
N GLY A 92 -7.46 -25.46 -2.16
CA GLY A 92 -7.41 -24.15 -2.82
C GLY A 92 -8.72 -23.37 -2.70
N ALA A 93 -9.87 -24.02 -2.92
CA ALA A 93 -11.17 -23.39 -2.79
C ALA A 93 -11.48 -22.98 -1.34
N LEU A 94 -11.10 -23.81 -0.36
CA LEU A 94 -11.25 -23.47 1.06
C LEU A 94 -10.35 -22.31 1.48
N GLN A 95 -9.13 -22.24 0.95
CA GLN A 95 -8.22 -21.13 1.22
C GLN A 95 -8.74 -19.82 0.61
N GLU A 96 -9.22 -19.85 -0.64
CA GLU A 96 -9.84 -18.70 -1.30
C GLU A 96 -11.08 -18.21 -0.53
N GLU A 97 -11.92 -19.12 -0.03
CA GLU A 97 -13.07 -18.77 0.80
C GLU A 97 -12.65 -18.13 2.15
N GLU A 98 -11.56 -18.59 2.77
CA GLU A 98 -11.02 -17.98 3.99
C GLU A 98 -10.45 -16.59 3.74
N GLU A 99 -9.76 -16.40 2.60
CA GLU A 99 -9.22 -15.12 2.17
C GLU A 99 -10.33 -14.10 1.88
N GLU A 100 -11.39 -14.50 1.17
CA GLU A 100 -12.58 -13.68 0.93
C GLU A 100 -13.31 -13.32 2.23
N LYS A 101 -13.34 -14.22 3.23
CA LYS A 101 -13.90 -13.89 4.57
C LYS A 101 -13.10 -12.79 5.27
N LYS A 102 -11.78 -12.76 5.14
CA LYS A 102 -10.92 -11.72 5.74
C LYS A 102 -11.14 -10.36 5.08
N VAL A 103 -11.24 -10.35 3.74
CA VAL A 103 -11.60 -9.16 2.96
C VAL A 103 -12.97 -8.65 3.38
N ALA A 104 -13.99 -9.51 3.38
CA ALA A 104 -15.35 -9.16 3.75
C ALA A 104 -15.46 -8.66 5.20
N ALA A 105 -14.65 -9.20 6.12
CA ALA A 105 -14.60 -8.73 7.51
C ALA A 105 -14.06 -7.30 7.61
N PHE A 106 -12.97 -7.00 6.89
CA PHE A 106 -12.41 -5.65 6.84
C PHE A 106 -13.36 -4.64 6.17
N ASP A 107 -13.97 -5.03 5.06
CA ASP A 107 -14.96 -4.20 4.36
C ASP A 107 -16.18 -3.94 5.22
N SER A 108 -16.68 -4.97 5.93
CA SER A 108 -17.81 -4.82 6.86
C SER A 108 -17.47 -3.88 8.02
N LEU A 109 -16.23 -3.92 8.50
CA LEU A 109 -15.75 -3.00 9.54
C LEU A 109 -15.66 -1.56 9.01
N THR A 110 -15.16 -1.38 7.79
CA THR A 110 -15.12 -0.09 7.10
C THR A 110 -16.53 0.47 6.90
N ASP A 111 -17.45 -0.34 6.39
CA ASP A 111 -18.85 0.04 6.17
C ASP A 111 -19.55 0.41 7.48
N LYS A 112 -19.21 -0.25 8.59
CA LYS A 112 -19.72 0.10 9.93
C LYS A 112 -19.31 1.51 10.34
N TRP A 113 -18.05 1.87 10.12
CA TRP A 113 -17.54 3.21 10.47
C TRP A 113 -17.98 4.29 9.50
N MET A 114 -18.19 3.95 8.23
CA MET A 114 -18.82 4.84 7.25
C MET A 114 -20.25 5.22 7.66
N LYS A 115 -21.03 4.26 8.17
CA LYS A 115 -22.44 4.46 8.56
C LYS A 115 -22.62 5.05 9.95
N LYS A 116 -21.62 4.91 10.82
CA LYS A 116 -21.66 5.45 12.17
C LYS A 116 -21.65 6.98 12.08
N SER A 117 -22.64 7.64 12.68
CA SER A 117 -22.65 9.09 12.81
C SER A 117 -22.33 9.47 14.25
N GLY A 118 -21.20 10.13 14.44
CA GLY A 118 -20.71 10.53 15.76
C GLY A 118 -20.22 9.38 16.65
N GLY A 119 -19.55 9.76 17.73
CA GLY A 119 -18.92 8.85 18.68
C GLY A 119 -17.42 8.73 18.43
N GLU A 120 -16.66 8.91 19.50
CA GLU A 120 -15.19 8.87 19.46
C GLU A 120 -14.67 7.49 19.07
N VAL A 121 -13.60 7.47 18.27
CA VAL A 121 -12.84 6.26 17.96
C VAL A 121 -12.07 5.86 19.21
N THR A 122 -12.34 4.69 19.76
CA THR A 122 -11.60 4.19 20.91
C THR A 122 -10.29 3.52 20.49
N MET A 123 -9.34 3.36 21.41
CA MET A 123 -8.10 2.62 21.14
C MET A 123 -8.38 1.18 20.68
N LYS A 124 -9.39 0.53 21.28
CA LYS A 124 -9.80 -0.81 20.87
C LYS A 124 -10.28 -0.84 19.42
N ASP A 125 -11.02 0.19 19.00
CA ASP A 125 -11.51 0.27 17.63
C ASP A 125 -10.35 0.42 16.63
N MET A 126 -9.32 1.18 16.99
CA MET A 126 -8.08 1.29 16.19
C MET A 126 -7.36 -0.06 16.10
N ASP A 127 -7.18 -0.75 17.23
CA ASP A 127 -6.52 -2.05 17.27
C ASP A 127 -7.28 -3.10 16.44
N ASP A 128 -8.61 -3.15 16.57
CA ASP A 128 -9.48 -4.05 15.82
C ASP A 128 -9.40 -3.74 14.30
N PHE A 129 -9.34 -2.45 13.92
CA PHE A 129 -9.20 -2.02 12.53
C PHE A 129 -7.86 -2.40 11.93
N VAL A 130 -6.76 -2.18 12.66
CA VAL A 130 -5.41 -2.57 12.25
C VAL A 130 -5.28 -4.08 12.13
N ALA A 131 -5.81 -4.84 13.09
CA ALA A 131 -5.79 -6.29 13.06
C ALA A 131 -6.57 -6.84 11.85
N ALA A 132 -7.74 -6.27 11.56
CA ALA A 132 -8.52 -6.63 10.39
C ALA A 132 -7.76 -6.33 9.09
N PHE A 133 -7.15 -5.14 8.95
CA PHE A 133 -6.34 -4.79 7.78
C PHE A 133 -5.13 -5.72 7.59
N LYS A 134 -4.43 -6.07 8.68
CA LYS A 134 -3.30 -7.00 8.62
C LYS A 134 -3.71 -8.41 8.17
N SER A 135 -4.95 -8.81 8.46
CA SER A 135 -5.49 -10.11 8.05
C SER A 135 -5.83 -10.18 6.56
N VAL A 136 -6.02 -9.03 5.89
CA VAL A 136 -6.35 -8.98 4.46
C VAL A 136 -5.20 -9.61 3.63
N PRO A 137 -5.51 -10.49 2.67
CA PRO A 137 -4.52 -11.07 1.78
C PRO A 137 -3.73 -9.98 1.04
N LYS A 138 -2.41 -10.16 0.88
CA LYS A 138 -1.55 -9.13 0.27
C LYS A 138 -2.05 -8.67 -1.10
N ALA A 139 -2.58 -9.58 -1.92
CA ALA A 139 -3.11 -9.26 -3.25
C ALA A 139 -4.34 -8.33 -3.24
N ARG A 140 -5.06 -8.23 -2.11
CA ARG A 140 -6.27 -7.41 -1.96
C ARG A 140 -6.07 -6.21 -1.02
N LYS A 141 -4.92 -6.12 -0.33
CA LYS A 141 -4.65 -5.04 0.64
C LYS A 141 -4.77 -3.65 0.04
N ASP A 142 -4.26 -3.45 -1.17
CA ASP A 142 -4.27 -2.15 -1.85
C ASP A 142 -5.71 -1.68 -2.12
N GLU A 143 -6.53 -2.54 -2.73
CA GLU A 143 -7.94 -2.28 -3.01
C GLU A 143 -8.73 -1.98 -1.73
N CYS A 144 -8.56 -2.83 -0.70
CA CYS A 144 -9.22 -2.65 0.60
C CYS A 144 -8.80 -1.33 1.26
N LEU A 145 -7.51 -1.00 1.23
CA LEU A 145 -7.01 0.24 1.82
C LEU A 145 -7.59 1.46 1.10
N HIS A 146 -7.52 1.49 -0.23
CA HIS A 146 -8.09 2.58 -1.02
C HIS A 146 -9.59 2.76 -0.77
N ARG A 147 -10.35 1.67 -0.62
CA ARG A 147 -11.74 1.74 -0.20
C ARG A 147 -11.88 2.40 1.17
N ALA A 148 -11.10 1.97 2.16
CA ALA A 148 -11.14 2.54 3.51
C ALA A 148 -10.78 4.04 3.53
N LEU A 149 -9.74 4.46 2.80
CA LEU A 149 -9.35 5.87 2.68
C LEU A 149 -10.50 6.74 2.17
N ASN A 150 -11.24 6.26 1.16
CA ASN A 150 -12.37 6.98 0.57
C ASN A 150 -13.63 7.02 1.44
N LEU A 151 -13.82 6.03 2.34
CA LEU A 151 -15.06 5.88 3.10
C LEU A 151 -14.97 6.37 4.55
N VAL A 152 -13.77 6.37 5.14
CA VAL A 152 -13.57 6.85 6.51
C VAL A 152 -13.60 8.37 6.53
N SER A 153 -14.58 8.94 7.23
CA SER A 153 -14.72 10.38 7.43
C SER A 153 -13.66 10.93 8.39
N ASP A 154 -13.50 12.25 8.37
CA ASP A 154 -12.54 12.96 9.23
C ASP A 154 -12.82 12.75 10.73
N ASP A 155 -14.11 12.65 11.11
CA ASP A 155 -14.53 12.31 12.48
C ASP A 155 -13.96 10.98 12.99
N HIS A 156 -13.66 10.05 12.09
CA HIS A 156 -13.17 8.71 12.41
C HIS A 156 -11.75 8.45 11.89
N VAL A 157 -11.03 9.50 11.46
CA VAL A 157 -9.71 9.39 10.83
C VAL A 157 -8.66 8.73 11.73
N LEU A 158 -8.88 8.70 13.05
CA LEU A 158 -8.02 7.98 13.99
C LEU A 158 -7.95 6.47 13.70
N LEU A 159 -8.93 5.88 13.02
CA LEU A 159 -8.84 4.50 12.53
C LEU A 159 -7.71 4.34 11.51
N LEU A 160 -7.64 5.26 10.54
CA LEU A 160 -6.57 5.30 9.54
C LEU A 160 -5.24 5.64 10.20
N ALA A 161 -5.25 6.55 11.18
CA ALA A 161 -4.06 6.85 11.97
C ALA A 161 -3.53 5.60 12.73
N GLY A 162 -4.41 4.68 13.11
CA GLY A 162 -4.03 3.38 13.69
C GLY A 162 -3.16 2.56 12.74
N ILE A 163 -3.54 2.48 11.46
CA ILE A 163 -2.72 1.85 10.41
C ILE A 163 -1.39 2.60 10.28
N LEU A 164 -1.44 3.93 10.22
CA LEU A 164 -0.25 4.76 10.05
C LEU A 164 0.76 4.58 11.18
N PHE A 165 0.32 4.50 12.44
CA PHE A 165 1.22 4.36 13.59
C PHE A 165 1.80 2.95 13.76
N ASP A 166 1.25 1.94 13.07
CA ASP A 166 1.74 0.58 13.17
C ASP A 166 2.90 0.31 12.20
N LYS A 167 4.11 0.53 12.70
CA LYS A 167 5.37 0.35 11.94
C LYS A 167 5.65 -1.08 11.44
N SER A 168 4.83 -2.08 11.81
CA SER A 168 4.95 -3.43 11.26
C SER A 168 4.23 -3.60 9.92
N ILE A 169 3.46 -2.61 9.49
CA ILE A 169 2.82 -2.55 8.17
C ILE A 169 3.84 -2.09 7.13
N ASP A 170 3.75 -2.63 5.91
CA ASP A 170 4.66 -2.28 4.84
C ASP A 170 4.63 -0.77 4.55
N LYS A 171 5.82 -0.18 4.34
CA LYS A 171 6.02 1.27 4.13
C LYS A 171 5.10 1.84 3.05
N GLU A 172 4.87 1.10 1.98
CA GLU A 172 3.99 1.50 0.88
C GLU A 172 2.56 1.83 1.35
N TYR A 173 1.98 1.03 2.25
CA TYR A 173 0.65 1.27 2.79
C TYR A 173 0.65 2.42 3.79
N LEU A 174 1.71 2.55 4.59
CA LEU A 174 1.87 3.67 5.51
C LEU A 174 1.94 5.00 4.76
N GLU A 175 2.69 5.04 3.65
CA GLU A 175 2.79 6.23 2.79
C GLU A 175 1.45 6.58 2.12
N LEU A 176 0.68 5.59 1.66
CA LEU A 176 -0.67 5.83 1.13
C LEU A 176 -1.58 6.50 2.16
N VAL A 177 -1.61 5.97 3.39
CA VAL A 177 -2.40 6.56 4.49
C VAL A 177 -1.89 7.94 4.88
N PHE A 178 -0.57 8.12 4.95
CA PHE A 178 0.06 9.40 5.25
C PHE A 178 -0.34 10.47 4.22
N ASN A 179 -0.23 10.16 2.94
CA ASN A 179 -0.59 11.06 1.86
C ASN A 179 -2.08 11.41 1.87
N ASP A 180 -2.95 10.45 2.19
CA ASP A 180 -4.39 10.72 2.38
C ASP A 180 -4.61 11.72 3.53
N ILE A 181 -3.98 11.52 4.68
CA ILE A 181 -4.07 12.43 5.84
C ILE A 181 -3.58 13.84 5.50
N LEU A 182 -2.52 13.97 4.69
CA LEU A 182 -2.02 15.28 4.26
C LEU A 182 -3.01 16.03 3.37
N ASN A 183 -3.95 15.34 2.73
CA ASN A 183 -5.01 15.93 1.91
C ASN A 183 -6.30 16.25 2.69
N ARG A 184 -6.39 15.85 3.96
CA ARG A 184 -7.55 16.13 4.84
C ARG A 184 -7.47 17.51 5.48
N ASP A 185 -8.48 17.83 6.30
CA ASP A 185 -8.55 19.09 7.03
C ASP A 185 -7.36 19.28 7.99
N GLU A 186 -6.99 20.55 8.23
CA GLU A 186 -5.85 20.90 9.09
C GLU A 186 -6.00 20.39 10.54
N GLU A 187 -7.23 20.31 11.04
CA GLU A 187 -7.50 19.78 12.39
C GLU A 187 -7.12 18.29 12.50
N VAL A 188 -7.28 17.53 11.42
CA VAL A 188 -6.81 16.13 11.35
C VAL A 188 -5.28 16.08 11.40
N LYS A 189 -4.60 16.90 10.61
CA LYS A 189 -3.13 16.93 10.53
C LYS A 189 -2.50 17.30 11.86
N LYS A 190 -3.04 18.30 12.56
CA LYS A 190 -2.60 18.74 13.90
C LYS A 190 -2.66 17.63 14.94
N LEU A 191 -3.59 16.69 14.80
CA LEU A 191 -3.70 15.55 15.73
C LEU A 191 -2.67 14.44 15.45
N ILE A 192 -2.24 14.29 14.19
CA ILE A 192 -1.46 13.14 13.72
C ILE A 192 0.02 13.49 13.52
N LEU A 193 0.35 14.57 12.82
CA LEU A 193 1.74 14.92 12.47
C LEU A 193 2.65 15.09 13.71
N PRO A 194 2.22 15.73 14.81
CA PRO A 194 3.07 15.83 16.00
C PRO A 194 3.36 14.47 16.66
N LYS A 195 2.48 13.48 16.49
CA LYS A 195 2.71 12.12 17.02
C LYS A 195 3.77 11.40 16.19
N ILE A 196 3.71 11.52 14.86
CA ILE A 196 4.75 10.97 13.96
C ILE A 196 6.09 11.64 14.23
N PHE A 197 6.12 12.98 14.36
CA PHE A 197 7.37 13.72 14.61
C PHE A 197 8.09 13.30 15.91
N LYS A 198 7.33 12.88 16.93
CA LYS A 198 7.88 12.36 18.19
C LYS A 198 8.57 11.00 18.02
N ASP A 199 8.17 10.20 17.03
CA ASP A 199 8.76 8.89 16.73
C ASP A 199 9.76 9.00 15.56
N LYS A 200 11.05 9.19 15.89
CA LYS A 200 12.12 9.34 14.90
C LYS A 200 12.36 8.12 14.03
N ASP A 201 11.89 6.94 14.47
CA ASP A 201 12.02 5.69 13.72
C ASP A 201 10.80 5.44 12.83
N HIS A 202 9.83 6.36 12.79
CA HIS A 202 8.64 6.22 11.95
C HIS A 202 9.00 6.38 10.46
N PRO A 203 8.50 5.52 9.55
CA PRO A 203 8.85 5.60 8.12
C PRO A 203 8.56 6.95 7.46
N CYS A 204 7.50 7.64 7.89
CA CYS A 204 7.12 8.98 7.43
C CYS A 204 7.71 10.14 8.28
N TRP A 205 8.67 9.86 9.18
CA TRP A 205 9.21 10.88 10.09
C TRP A 205 9.89 12.02 9.35
N ALA A 206 10.73 11.72 8.35
CA ALA A 206 11.50 12.73 7.62
C ALA A 206 10.57 13.73 6.90
N ASP A 207 9.56 13.21 6.20
CA ASP A 207 8.57 14.05 5.52
C ASP A 207 7.76 14.88 6.51
N THR A 208 7.35 14.28 7.63
CA THR A 208 6.67 15.01 8.70
C THR A 208 7.53 16.13 9.27
N ALA A 209 8.81 15.87 9.53
CA ALA A 209 9.74 16.87 10.07
C ALA A 209 9.92 18.05 9.09
N TRP A 210 10.04 17.75 7.79
CA TRP A 210 10.14 18.78 6.76
C TRP A 210 8.85 19.60 6.65
N ILE A 211 7.68 18.95 6.64
CA ILE A 211 6.37 19.63 6.59
C ILE A 211 6.24 20.59 7.77
N LEU A 212 6.46 20.11 9.00
CA LEU A 212 6.31 20.93 10.21
C LEU A 212 7.31 22.09 10.26
N ASP A 213 8.51 21.92 9.72
CA ASP A 213 9.51 22.99 9.60
C ASP A 213 9.06 24.08 8.62
N VAL A 214 8.60 23.68 7.42
CA VAL A 214 8.13 24.61 6.38
C VAL A 214 6.85 25.32 6.78
N THR A 215 5.93 24.65 7.48
CA THR A 215 4.67 25.28 7.95
C THR A 215 4.87 26.12 9.21
N GLY A 216 6.02 26.02 9.88
CA GLY A 216 6.28 26.67 11.17
C GLY A 216 5.51 26.06 12.34
N GLU A 217 4.94 24.86 12.16
CA GLU A 217 4.18 24.12 13.17
C GLU A 217 5.06 23.14 13.99
N LEU A 218 6.39 23.30 13.93
CA LEU A 218 7.29 22.51 14.75
C LEU A 218 6.87 22.57 16.23
N PRO A 219 6.65 21.42 16.88
CA PRO A 219 6.27 21.40 18.28
C PRO A 219 7.39 22.08 19.08
N LYS A 220 7.04 23.18 19.75
CA LYS A 220 7.98 23.90 20.61
C LYS A 220 8.48 22.92 21.67
N LYS A 221 9.80 22.90 21.88
CA LYS A 221 10.36 22.17 23.02
C LYS A 221 9.73 22.75 24.28
N GLU A 222 8.88 21.96 24.94
CA GLU A 222 8.44 22.27 26.29
C GLU A 222 9.71 22.23 27.15
N ASN A 223 10.22 23.41 27.50
CA ASN A 223 11.27 23.56 28.49
C ASN A 223 10.65 23.15 29.83
N ASN A 224 10.67 21.86 30.15
CA ASN A 224 10.41 21.37 31.49
C ASN A 224 11.57 21.85 32.38
N GLN A 225 11.33 22.97 33.05
CA GLN A 225 12.13 23.49 34.15
C GLN A 225 11.62 22.89 35.47
#